data_AF-A0A833VU38-F1
#
_entry.id   AF-A0A833VU38-F1
#
_cell.length_a   1.000
_cell.length_b   1.000
_cell.length_c   1.000
_cell.angle_alpha   90.00
_cell.angle_beta   90.00
_cell.angle_gamma   90.00
#
_symmetry.space_group_name_H-M   'P 1'
#
loop_
_entity.id
_entity.type
_entity.pdbx_description
1 polymer ?
#
loop_
_entity_poly.entity_id
_entity_poly.type
_entity_poly.pdbx_seq_one_letter_code
_entity_poly.pdbx_strand_id
1 'polypeptide(L)'
;MASSKMAPAIGIYLGTEYSCVGVWHDGSVEIIANDQGNKTTPSCVAFTPDRRLIGEAAEIQADKNPTNTIFDMNRLIGRRFSDPTVQSNRKLWPFNVIEGAGDKPKIVVQYRGEEKQFYPEELSAMILAKMKKIAQNFLINSIVWDAVVTVPAYFNDSQRRATKKAGDIAGLNVMHIMDEPAAAAVAYSSKYDYFTMEDVLVFDLSISTFDVSVVKNNNGAFKVMTTARDTHLGGKDFDNRLLNYFLQQIKREHKKDISNNPRSIRRLRSACERAKKTLSFAVSTTVEVASLYEGIDFSSNITRDQFNEINMDLFERCMGLVTKCLEDARMKTTCIDKLVLVGSNTQIPMVQKMLQELFHETELCKGINLNSVVAYGAALQSVMLNYCTPPIVTLRGNSLRILQVKVNVHEILHNFTIN
;
A
#
# COMPACT_ATOMS: atom_id res chain seq x y z
N MET A 1 -19.42 34.86 -11.59
CA MET A 1 -19.57 34.35 -10.21
C MET A 1 -18.33 33.54 -9.92
N ALA A 2 -17.49 33.96 -8.96
CA ALA A 2 -16.33 33.17 -8.56
C ALA A 2 -16.85 31.84 -8.02
N SER A 3 -16.43 30.71 -8.61
CA SER A 3 -16.67 29.42 -7.99
C SER A 3 -16.06 29.50 -6.59
N SER A 4 -16.84 29.19 -5.56
CA SER A 4 -16.27 28.89 -4.26
C SER A 4 -15.32 27.73 -4.50
N LYS A 5 -13.99 27.99 -4.54
CA LYS A 5 -12.98 26.93 -4.64
C LYS A 5 -13.25 25.98 -3.48
N MET A 6 -13.87 24.84 -3.78
CA MET A 6 -14.02 23.78 -2.79
C MET A 6 -12.62 23.42 -2.30
N ALA A 7 -12.49 23.20 -0.99
CA ALA A 7 -11.22 22.79 -0.43
C ALA A 7 -10.76 21.51 -1.17
N PRO A 8 -9.49 21.43 -1.58
CA PRO A 8 -8.99 20.26 -2.28
C PRO A 8 -9.12 19.03 -1.36
N ALA A 9 -9.75 17.98 -1.87
CA ALA A 9 -9.78 16.68 -1.22
C ALA A 9 -8.65 15.81 -1.74
N ILE A 10 -8.10 14.97 -0.86
CA ILE A 10 -6.98 14.09 -1.17
C ILE A 10 -7.35 12.61 -1.02
N GLY A 11 -6.71 11.77 -1.81
CA GLY A 11 -6.73 10.31 -1.65
C GLY A 11 -5.48 9.84 -0.92
N ILE A 12 -5.64 9.07 0.15
CA ILE A 12 -4.52 8.53 0.92
C ILE A 12 -4.57 7.01 0.91
N TYR A 13 -3.51 6.39 0.39
CA TYR A 13 -3.18 4.99 0.65
C TYR A 13 -2.41 4.90 1.96
N LEU A 14 -3.01 4.31 3.00
CA LEU A 14 -2.38 4.03 4.29
C LEU A 14 -1.90 2.58 4.35
N GLY A 15 -0.85 2.26 3.60
CA GLY A 15 -0.30 0.91 3.50
C GLY A 15 0.53 0.49 4.71
N THR A 16 0.81 -0.81 4.79
CA THR A 16 1.56 -1.43 5.90
C THR A 16 3.03 -0.99 5.90
N GLU A 17 3.71 -1.06 4.75
CA GLU A 17 5.10 -0.66 4.60
C GLU A 17 5.26 0.78 4.14
N TYR A 18 4.39 1.26 3.24
CA TYR A 18 4.45 2.60 2.69
C TYR A 18 3.05 3.21 2.59
N SER A 19 3.01 4.54 2.68
CA SER A 19 1.84 5.36 2.43
C SER A 19 2.07 6.25 1.20
N CYS A 20 0.98 6.59 0.52
CA CYS A 20 1.00 7.42 -0.68
C CYS A 20 -0.18 8.39 -0.63
N VAL A 21 0.02 9.60 -1.17
CA VAL A 21 -1.05 10.61 -1.25
C VAL A 21 -1.18 11.13 -2.68
N GLY A 22 -2.42 11.23 -3.14
CA GLY A 22 -2.78 11.78 -4.43
C GLY A 22 -3.82 12.89 -4.31
N VAL A 23 -3.85 13.77 -5.30
CA VAL A 23 -4.83 14.86 -5.40
C VAL A 23 -5.25 15.03 -6.85
N TRP A 24 -6.45 15.53 -7.09
CA TRP A 24 -6.83 16.01 -8.40
C TRP A 24 -6.33 17.44 -8.60
N HIS A 25 -5.47 17.63 -9.59
CA HIS A 25 -4.86 18.91 -9.90
C HIS A 25 -4.66 19.02 -11.41
N ASP A 26 -4.97 20.20 -11.96
CA ASP A 26 -4.83 20.52 -13.40
C ASP A 26 -5.43 19.48 -14.36
N GLY A 27 -6.61 18.96 -14.01
CA GLY A 27 -7.39 18.06 -14.87
C GLY A 27 -6.94 16.60 -14.84
N SER A 28 -6.04 16.22 -13.94
CA SER A 28 -5.62 14.82 -13.77
C SER A 28 -5.34 14.49 -12.29
N VAL A 29 -5.10 13.22 -11.99
CA VAL A 29 -4.63 12.83 -10.66
C VAL A 29 -3.11 12.94 -10.59
N GLU A 30 -2.65 13.73 -9.64
CA GLU A 30 -1.26 13.95 -9.28
C GLU A 30 -0.91 13.15 -8.04
N ILE A 31 0.04 12.22 -8.17
CA ILE A 31 0.64 11.52 -7.03
C ILE A 31 1.80 12.36 -6.51
N ILE A 32 1.65 12.82 -5.27
CA ILE A 32 2.48 13.88 -4.71
C ILE A 32 3.77 13.28 -4.13
N ALA A 33 4.91 13.79 -4.58
CA ALA A 33 6.19 13.45 -3.99
C ALA A 33 6.36 14.11 -2.60
N ASN A 34 7.00 13.40 -1.68
CA ASN A 34 7.36 13.94 -0.38
C ASN A 34 8.58 14.88 -0.45
N ASP A 35 9.05 15.34 0.70
CA ASP A 35 10.20 16.25 0.86
C ASP A 35 11.54 15.65 0.42
N GLN A 36 11.60 14.35 0.11
CA GLN A 36 12.76 13.67 -0.47
C GLN A 36 12.60 13.36 -1.97
N GLY A 37 11.49 13.78 -2.59
CA GLY A 37 11.18 13.49 -3.99
C GLY A 37 10.57 12.12 -4.23
N ASN A 38 10.24 11.35 -3.18
CA ASN A 38 9.64 10.02 -3.31
C ASN A 38 8.11 10.10 -3.38
N LYS A 39 7.49 9.37 -4.31
CA LYS A 39 6.03 9.26 -4.42
C LYS A 39 5.37 8.36 -3.36
N THR A 40 6.18 7.64 -2.59
CA THR A 40 5.76 6.81 -1.47
C THR A 40 6.58 7.18 -0.25
N THR A 41 5.97 7.19 0.92
CA THR A 41 6.62 7.50 2.20
C THR A 41 6.52 6.28 3.12
N PRO A 42 7.60 5.78 3.75
CA PRO A 42 7.52 4.66 4.67
C PRO A 42 6.48 4.87 5.77
N SER A 43 5.68 3.85 6.06
CA SER A 43 4.67 3.84 7.12
C SER A 43 5.33 3.56 8.47
N CYS A 44 6.28 4.40 8.86
CA CYS A 44 7.10 4.23 10.06
C CYS A 44 7.16 5.53 10.88
N VAL A 45 7.11 5.38 12.20
CA VAL A 45 7.23 6.47 13.18
C VAL A 45 8.33 6.12 14.17
N ALA A 46 9.29 7.02 14.36
CA ALA A 46 10.34 6.83 15.36
C ALA A 46 10.36 7.96 16.40
N PHE A 47 10.67 7.60 17.63
CA PHE A 47 10.82 8.52 18.75
C PHE A 47 12.30 8.60 19.12
N THR A 48 12.81 9.82 19.13
CA THR A 48 14.18 10.15 19.53
C THR A 48 14.13 11.05 20.78
N PRO A 49 15.24 11.28 21.50
CA PRO A 49 15.23 12.13 22.68
C PRO A 49 14.66 13.54 22.43
N ASP A 50 14.82 14.10 21.23
CA ASP A 50 14.43 15.46 20.88
C ASP A 50 13.15 15.53 20.02
N ARG A 51 12.98 14.61 19.07
CA ARG A 51 11.96 14.72 18.01
C ARG A 51 11.25 13.42 17.66
N ARG A 52 10.12 13.58 16.98
CA ARG A 52 9.40 12.49 16.30
C ARG A 52 9.80 12.51 14.83
N LEU A 53 10.20 11.35 14.32
CA LEU A 53 10.55 11.14 12.92
C LEU A 53 9.43 10.31 12.28
N ILE A 54 9.08 10.62 11.04
CA ILE A 54 8.01 9.94 10.29
C ILE A 54 8.51 9.73 8.87
N GLY A 55 8.24 8.58 8.27
CA GLY A 55 8.70 8.26 6.91
C GLY A 55 10.15 7.80 6.86
N GLU A 56 10.86 8.21 5.82
CA GLU A 56 12.25 7.83 5.55
C GLU A 56 13.17 8.15 6.72
N ALA A 57 12.97 9.28 7.38
CA ALA A 57 13.76 9.66 8.55
C ALA A 57 13.62 8.65 9.71
N ALA A 58 12.46 8.03 9.88
CA ALA A 58 12.25 6.98 10.87
C ALA A 58 12.88 5.65 10.41
N GLU A 59 12.68 5.28 9.14
CA GLU A 59 13.19 4.04 8.55
C GLU A 59 14.73 3.98 8.56
N ILE A 60 15.41 5.06 8.16
CA ILE A 60 16.88 5.13 8.07
C ILE A 60 17.57 4.82 9.41
N GLN A 61 16.95 5.20 10.53
CA GLN A 61 17.51 5.00 11.87
C GLN A 61 16.97 3.77 12.59
N ALA A 62 16.10 2.97 11.96
CA ALA A 62 15.42 1.85 12.59
C ALA A 62 16.38 0.84 13.25
N ASP A 63 17.55 0.57 12.67
CA ASP A 63 18.49 -0.39 13.26
C ASP A 63 19.24 0.16 14.48
N LYS A 64 19.43 1.49 14.52
CA LYS A 64 20.12 2.15 15.64
C LYS A 64 19.17 2.39 16.80
N ASN A 65 17.87 2.42 16.54
CA ASN A 65 16.83 2.71 17.52
C ASN A 65 15.60 1.79 17.35
N PRO A 66 15.78 0.46 17.37
CA PRO A 66 14.74 -0.47 16.94
C PRO A 66 13.54 -0.51 17.90
N THR A 67 13.78 -0.34 19.20
CA THR A 67 12.72 -0.38 20.23
C THR A 67 11.80 0.84 20.21
N ASN A 68 12.25 1.97 19.62
CA ASN A 68 11.47 3.20 19.49
C ASN A 68 11.16 3.55 18.03
N THR A 69 11.28 2.58 17.12
CA THR A 69 10.90 2.72 15.70
C THR A 69 9.77 1.77 15.36
N ILE A 70 8.59 2.31 15.08
CA ILE A 70 7.33 1.57 15.04
C ILE A 70 6.85 1.53 13.60
N PHE A 71 6.43 0.35 13.17
CA PHE A 71 5.95 0.02 11.83
C PHE A 71 4.83 -1.04 11.96
N ASP A 72 4.23 -1.45 10.84
CA ASP A 72 3.15 -2.46 10.81
C ASP A 72 1.88 -2.07 11.60
N MET A 73 1.58 -0.77 11.76
CA MET A 73 0.41 -0.30 12.53
C MET A 73 -0.92 -0.94 12.07
N ASN A 74 -1.06 -1.26 10.77
CA ASN A 74 -2.23 -1.94 10.21
C ASN A 74 -2.47 -3.33 10.80
N ARG A 75 -1.43 -3.97 11.38
CA ARG A 75 -1.53 -5.25 12.09
C ARG A 75 -2.03 -5.11 13.53
N LEU A 76 -2.11 -3.89 14.07
CA LEU A 76 -2.56 -3.59 15.44
C LEU A 76 -3.86 -2.78 15.50
N ILE A 77 -4.06 -1.86 14.55
CA ILE A 77 -5.17 -0.90 14.58
C ILE A 77 -6.53 -1.59 14.65
N GLY A 78 -7.37 -1.15 15.59
CA GLY A 78 -8.72 -1.70 15.83
C GLY A 78 -8.78 -3.15 16.32
N ARG A 79 -7.65 -3.81 16.60
CA ARG A 79 -7.59 -5.15 17.21
C ARG A 79 -7.62 -5.09 18.73
N ARG A 80 -7.87 -6.26 19.32
CA ARG A 80 -7.71 -6.50 20.75
C ARG A 80 -6.27 -6.92 21.06
N PHE A 81 -5.78 -6.60 22.24
CA PHE A 81 -4.47 -7.07 22.69
C PHE A 81 -4.48 -8.60 22.78
N SER A 82 -5.56 -9.20 23.28
CA SER A 82 -5.78 -10.64 23.37
C SER A 82 -5.89 -11.39 22.02
N ASP A 83 -5.98 -10.68 20.88
CA ASP A 83 -6.08 -11.31 19.56
C ASP A 83 -4.85 -12.21 19.28
N PRO A 84 -5.03 -13.50 18.91
CA PRO A 84 -3.92 -14.42 18.65
C PRO A 84 -2.90 -13.90 17.63
N THR A 85 -3.37 -13.15 16.63
CA THR A 85 -2.49 -12.54 15.62
C THR A 85 -1.62 -11.44 16.24
N VAL A 86 -2.17 -10.64 17.16
CA VAL A 86 -1.41 -9.61 17.91
C VAL A 86 -0.39 -10.27 18.83
N GLN A 87 -0.78 -11.32 19.55
CA GLN A 87 0.12 -12.08 20.44
C GLN A 87 1.24 -12.79 19.68
N SER A 88 1.01 -13.19 18.44
CA SER A 88 2.04 -13.79 17.58
C SER A 88 2.97 -12.72 17.01
N ASN A 89 2.43 -11.64 16.45
CA ASN A 89 3.21 -10.56 15.83
C ASN A 89 4.10 -9.81 16.85
N ARG A 90 3.63 -9.60 18.10
CA ARG A 90 4.44 -8.92 19.13
C ARG A 90 5.75 -9.62 19.48
N LYS A 91 5.86 -10.93 19.21
CA LYS A 91 7.10 -11.69 19.43
C LYS A 91 8.15 -11.40 18.36
N LEU A 92 7.74 -10.84 17.22
CA LEU A 92 8.58 -10.53 16.07
C LEU A 92 9.00 -9.05 16.04
N TRP A 93 8.27 -8.17 16.72
CA TRP A 93 8.58 -6.75 16.74
C TRP A 93 9.66 -6.41 17.78
N PRO A 94 10.55 -5.45 17.46
CA PRO A 94 11.55 -4.97 18.41
C PRO A 94 10.99 -4.01 19.46
N PHE A 95 9.81 -3.43 19.22
CA PHE A 95 9.15 -2.50 20.14
C PHE A 95 8.14 -3.23 21.03
N ASN A 96 7.91 -2.70 22.23
CA ASN A 96 7.04 -3.32 23.21
C ASN A 96 5.56 -2.97 22.98
N VAL A 97 4.71 -3.99 22.98
CA VAL A 97 3.24 -3.85 22.93
C VAL A 97 2.66 -4.41 24.21
N ILE A 98 1.89 -3.58 24.92
CA ILE A 98 1.25 -3.91 26.19
C ILE A 98 -0.27 -3.85 26.08
N GLU A 99 -0.95 -4.44 27.06
CA GLU A 99 -2.39 -4.32 27.22
C GLU A 99 -2.75 -2.93 27.76
N GLY A 100 -3.64 -2.23 27.05
CA GLY A 100 -4.25 -0.98 27.48
C GLY A 100 -5.71 -1.17 27.87
N ALA A 101 -6.35 -0.07 28.28
CA ALA A 101 -7.74 -0.07 28.72
C ALA A 101 -8.69 -0.71 27.69
N GLY A 102 -9.53 -1.63 28.17
CA GLY A 102 -10.52 -2.34 27.36
C GLY A 102 -9.90 -3.33 26.37
N ASP A 103 -8.79 -3.98 26.74
CA ASP A 103 -8.10 -4.98 25.91
C ASP A 103 -7.63 -4.39 24.57
N LYS A 104 -7.20 -3.13 24.57
CA LYS A 104 -6.65 -2.46 23.38
C LYS A 104 -5.13 -2.46 23.45
N PRO A 105 -4.41 -2.83 22.37
CA PRO A 105 -2.95 -2.79 22.39
C PRO A 105 -2.45 -1.35 22.51
N LYS A 106 -1.38 -1.15 23.28
CA LYS A 106 -0.61 0.11 23.33
C LYS A 106 0.85 -0.18 23.03
N ILE A 107 1.48 0.71 22.28
CA ILE A 107 2.90 0.65 21.97
C ILE A 107 3.65 1.52 22.97
N VAL A 108 4.70 0.98 23.59
CA VAL A 108 5.52 1.67 24.58
C VAL A 108 6.82 2.13 23.93
N VAL A 109 7.14 3.41 24.11
CA VAL A 109 8.34 4.06 23.54
C VAL A 109 8.98 4.98 24.56
N GLN A 110 10.28 5.22 24.42
CA GLN A 110 11.00 6.26 25.14
C GLN A 110 11.03 7.53 24.30
N TYR A 111 10.49 8.63 24.83
CA TYR A 111 10.45 9.92 24.16
C TYR A 111 10.69 11.05 25.15
N ARG A 112 11.68 11.90 24.86
CA ARG A 112 12.09 13.02 25.74
C ARG A 112 12.42 12.60 27.18
N GLY A 113 13.09 11.45 27.33
CA GLY A 113 13.50 10.92 28.64
C GLY A 113 12.35 10.30 29.45
N GLU A 114 11.16 10.18 28.87
CA GLU A 114 10.00 9.58 29.53
C GLU A 114 9.45 8.40 28.72
N GLU A 115 8.91 7.42 29.43
CA GLU A 115 8.09 6.39 28.81
C GLU A 115 6.76 6.99 28.35
N LYS A 116 6.43 6.78 27.07
CA LYS A 116 5.15 7.17 26.46
C LYS A 116 4.46 5.93 25.91
N GLN A 117 3.13 5.95 25.98
CA GLN A 117 2.29 4.88 25.47
C GLN A 117 1.36 5.46 24.41
N PHE A 118 1.32 4.84 23.24
CA PHE A 118 0.48 5.25 22.13
C PHE A 118 -0.46 4.14 21.71
N TYR A 119 -1.69 4.50 21.40
CA TYR A 119 -2.59 3.63 20.67
C TYR A 119 -2.19 3.57 19.18
N PRO A 120 -2.49 2.45 18.48
CA PRO A 120 -2.19 2.33 17.05
C PRO A 120 -2.81 3.46 16.22
N GLU A 121 -4.01 3.92 16.56
CA GLU A 121 -4.68 5.02 15.86
C GLU A 121 -3.91 6.34 15.96
N GLU A 122 -3.23 6.60 17.09
CA GLU A 122 -2.41 7.80 17.28
C GLU A 122 -1.14 7.75 16.43
N LEU A 123 -0.53 6.58 16.27
CA LEU A 123 0.64 6.40 15.40
C LEU A 123 0.26 6.48 13.91
N SER A 124 -0.85 5.85 13.52
CA SER A 124 -1.40 6.00 12.16
C SER A 124 -1.78 7.45 11.87
N ALA A 125 -2.29 8.20 12.85
CA ALA A 125 -2.58 9.63 12.70
C ALA A 125 -1.32 10.45 12.41
N MET A 126 -0.16 10.08 12.96
CA MET A 126 1.11 10.76 12.64
C MET A 126 1.48 10.56 11.16
N ILE A 127 1.26 9.36 10.61
CA ILE A 127 1.48 9.07 9.18
C ILE A 127 0.49 9.88 8.32
N LEU A 128 -0.80 9.85 8.68
CA LEU A 128 -1.84 10.63 7.98
C LEU A 128 -1.55 12.15 8.03
N ALA A 129 -1.06 12.67 9.16
CA ALA A 129 -0.64 14.06 9.28
C ALA A 129 0.56 14.40 8.39
N LYS A 130 1.52 13.46 8.22
CA LYS A 130 2.61 13.61 7.24
C LYS A 130 2.06 13.63 5.80
N MET A 131 1.12 12.74 5.45
CA MET A 131 0.48 12.71 4.12
C MET A 131 -0.28 14.02 3.84
N LYS A 132 -1.05 14.51 4.80
CA LYS A 132 -1.71 15.81 4.76
C LYS A 132 -0.69 16.94 4.52
N LYS A 133 0.40 16.97 5.29
CA LYS A 133 1.44 18.01 5.15
C LYS A 133 2.11 17.98 3.77
N ILE A 134 2.37 16.80 3.21
CA ILE A 134 2.90 16.64 1.85
C ILE A 134 1.94 17.29 0.83
N ALA A 135 0.65 16.98 0.92
CA ALA A 135 -0.34 17.56 0.03
C ALA A 135 -0.50 19.08 0.21
N GLN A 136 -0.48 19.59 1.45
CA GLN A 136 -0.55 21.02 1.72
C GLN A 136 0.64 21.78 1.13
N ASN A 137 1.85 21.23 1.23
CA ASN A 137 3.04 21.84 0.64
C ASN A 137 2.94 21.92 -0.89
N PHE A 138 2.45 20.86 -1.54
CA PHE A 138 2.25 20.82 -3.00
C PHE A 138 1.20 21.84 -3.46
N LEU A 139 0.08 21.95 -2.74
CA LEU A 139 -1.02 22.86 -3.06
C LEU A 139 -0.79 24.30 -2.56
N ILE A 140 0.47 24.67 -2.30
CA ILE A 140 0.90 26.00 -1.84
C ILE A 140 0.12 26.46 -0.59
N ASN A 141 0.17 25.64 0.47
CA ASN A 141 -0.45 25.85 1.77
C ASN A 141 -1.98 26.00 1.75
N SER A 142 -2.65 25.40 0.77
CA SER A 142 -4.10 25.26 0.80
C SER A 142 -4.55 24.46 2.04
N ILE A 143 -5.72 24.81 2.59
CA ILE A 143 -6.31 24.03 3.67
C ILE A 143 -6.80 22.70 3.07
N VAL A 144 -6.08 21.63 3.39
CA VAL A 144 -6.51 20.26 3.09
C VAL A 144 -7.29 19.76 4.30
N TRP A 145 -8.59 19.60 4.12
CA TRP A 145 -9.49 19.15 5.18
C TRP A 145 -10.04 17.75 4.86
N ASP A 146 -10.51 17.56 3.64
CA ASP A 146 -11.22 16.35 3.24
C ASP A 146 -10.29 15.28 2.68
N ALA A 147 -10.51 14.02 3.06
CA ALA A 147 -9.75 12.88 2.56
C ALA A 147 -10.60 11.63 2.36
N VAL A 148 -10.23 10.84 1.34
CA VAL A 148 -10.56 9.42 1.26
C VAL A 148 -9.34 8.64 1.72
N VAL A 149 -9.53 7.74 2.69
CA VAL A 149 -8.44 6.92 3.23
C VAL A 149 -8.73 5.45 2.93
N THR A 150 -7.76 4.74 2.36
CA THR A 150 -7.95 3.32 2.04
C THR A 150 -7.63 2.41 3.22
N VAL A 151 -8.24 1.23 3.21
CA VAL A 151 -7.94 0.13 4.13
C VAL A 151 -7.98 -1.21 3.39
N PRO A 152 -7.31 -2.24 3.90
CA PRO A 152 -7.40 -3.57 3.32
C PRO A 152 -8.84 -4.09 3.35
N ALA A 153 -9.28 -4.81 2.31
CA ALA A 153 -10.67 -5.27 2.19
C ALA A 153 -11.13 -6.16 3.36
N TYR A 154 -10.23 -6.94 3.94
CA TYR A 154 -10.49 -7.81 5.10
C TYR A 154 -10.63 -7.05 6.43
N PHE A 155 -10.47 -5.73 6.46
CA PHE A 155 -10.68 -4.95 7.68
C PHE A 155 -12.14 -5.04 8.14
N ASN A 156 -12.33 -5.43 9.40
CA ASN A 156 -13.65 -5.38 10.03
C ASN A 156 -14.01 -3.95 10.47
N ASP A 157 -15.24 -3.77 10.95
CA ASP A 157 -15.75 -2.45 11.34
C ASP A 157 -14.94 -1.77 12.46
N SER A 158 -14.36 -2.55 13.38
CA SER A 158 -13.50 -2.01 14.45
C SER A 158 -12.26 -1.35 13.87
N GLN A 159 -11.61 -2.04 12.92
CA GLN A 159 -10.41 -1.54 12.24
C GLN A 159 -10.74 -0.34 11.35
N ARG A 160 -11.86 -0.37 10.62
CA ARG A 160 -12.33 0.77 9.80
C ARG A 160 -12.60 2.02 10.64
N ARG A 161 -13.30 1.86 11.77
CA ARG A 161 -13.56 2.97 12.71
C ARG A 161 -12.26 3.50 13.33
N ALA A 162 -11.33 2.61 13.66
CA ALA A 162 -10.03 2.98 14.19
C ALA A 162 -9.20 3.78 13.17
N THR A 163 -9.17 3.38 11.90
CA THR A 163 -8.54 4.16 10.83
C THR A 163 -9.23 5.52 10.61
N LYS A 164 -10.57 5.57 10.66
CA LYS A 164 -11.30 6.85 10.59
C LYS A 164 -10.91 7.77 11.74
N LYS A 165 -10.85 7.25 12.97
CA LYS A 165 -10.39 7.98 14.16
C LYS A 165 -8.96 8.49 14.01
N ALA A 166 -8.07 7.71 13.39
CA ALA A 166 -6.71 8.17 13.08
C ALA A 166 -6.73 9.40 12.16
N GLY A 167 -7.62 9.43 11.17
CA GLY A 167 -7.85 10.61 10.33
C GLY A 167 -8.35 11.81 11.13
N ASP A 168 -9.32 11.61 12.03
CA ASP A 168 -9.82 12.68 12.90
C ASP A 168 -8.70 13.28 13.77
N ILE A 169 -7.85 12.42 14.38
CA ILE A 169 -6.69 12.85 15.17
C ILE A 169 -5.67 13.62 14.31
N ALA A 170 -5.51 13.24 13.03
CA ALA A 170 -4.66 13.95 12.07
C ALA A 170 -5.27 15.27 11.57
N GLY A 171 -6.49 15.61 11.99
CA GLY A 171 -7.24 16.78 11.55
C GLY A 171 -7.70 16.67 10.10
N LEU A 172 -8.05 15.47 9.65
CA LEU A 172 -8.70 15.20 8.36
C LEU A 172 -10.17 14.87 8.60
N ASN A 173 -11.06 15.43 7.78
CA ASN A 173 -12.40 14.89 7.60
C ASN A 173 -12.33 13.70 6.64
N VAL A 174 -12.38 12.50 7.20
CA VAL A 174 -12.39 11.27 6.41
C VAL A 174 -13.79 11.06 5.83
N MET A 175 -13.98 11.54 4.59
CA MET A 175 -15.25 11.46 3.86
C MET A 175 -15.67 10.01 3.60
N HIS A 176 -14.69 9.15 3.31
CA HIS A 176 -14.94 7.75 2.99
C HIS A 176 -13.73 6.88 3.36
N ILE A 177 -14.01 5.70 3.93
CA ILE A 177 -13.04 4.63 4.10
C ILE A 177 -13.25 3.66 2.95
N MET A 178 -12.28 3.57 2.04
CA MET A 178 -12.38 2.80 0.80
C MET A 178 -11.56 1.50 0.90
N ASP A 179 -12.05 0.42 0.30
CA ASP A 179 -11.23 -0.79 0.18
C ASP A 179 -10.10 -0.56 -0.82
N GLU A 180 -8.88 -0.95 -0.44
CA GLU A 180 -7.69 -0.89 -1.30
C GLU A 180 -7.92 -1.50 -2.70
N PRO A 181 -8.47 -2.74 -2.86
CA PRO A 181 -8.72 -3.28 -4.19
C PRO A 181 -9.82 -2.52 -4.96
N ALA A 182 -10.83 -1.98 -4.28
CA ALA A 182 -11.83 -1.14 -4.94
C ALA A 182 -11.22 0.17 -5.45
N ALA A 183 -10.30 0.77 -4.67
CA ALA A 183 -9.56 1.95 -5.11
C ALA A 183 -8.68 1.63 -6.32
N ALA A 184 -7.97 0.50 -6.32
CA ALA A 184 -7.19 0.08 -7.48
C ALA A 184 -8.06 -0.12 -8.75
N ALA A 185 -9.27 -0.67 -8.61
CA ALA A 185 -10.22 -0.79 -9.71
C ALA A 185 -10.69 0.59 -10.23
N VAL A 186 -11.05 1.50 -9.32
CA VAL A 186 -11.42 2.89 -9.67
C VAL A 186 -10.29 3.59 -10.43
N ALA A 187 -9.03 3.38 -10.06
CA ALA A 187 -7.89 3.98 -10.76
C ALA A 187 -7.85 3.62 -12.26
N TYR A 188 -8.17 2.37 -12.61
CA TYR A 188 -8.15 1.92 -14.01
C TYR A 188 -9.46 2.20 -14.74
N SER A 189 -10.58 2.31 -14.04
CA SER A 189 -11.87 2.69 -14.64
C SER A 189 -11.81 4.05 -15.35
N SER A 190 -10.93 4.97 -14.93
CA SER A 190 -10.72 6.25 -15.62
C SER A 190 -10.03 6.13 -16.98
N LYS A 191 -9.45 4.97 -17.32
CA LYS A 191 -8.75 4.74 -18.59
C LYS A 191 -9.54 3.91 -19.61
N TYR A 192 -10.43 3.04 -19.13
CA TYR A 192 -11.05 1.98 -19.94
C TYR A 192 -12.59 2.12 -20.05
N ASP A 193 -13.08 3.35 -19.93
CA ASP A 193 -14.49 3.72 -19.78
C ASP A 193 -15.12 3.19 -18.47
N TYR A 194 -15.50 4.14 -17.62
CA TYR A 194 -15.90 3.93 -16.24
C TYR A 194 -17.14 3.04 -16.09
N PHE A 195 -18.00 3.03 -17.12
CA PHE A 195 -19.29 2.35 -17.08
C PHE A 195 -19.29 0.96 -17.73
N THR A 196 -18.26 0.61 -18.51
CA THR A 196 -18.20 -0.67 -19.23
C THR A 196 -17.30 -1.71 -18.57
N MET A 197 -16.48 -1.31 -17.59
CA MET A 197 -15.67 -2.24 -16.80
C MET A 197 -16.56 -2.91 -15.74
N GLU A 198 -16.92 -4.19 -15.89
CA GLU A 198 -17.85 -4.86 -14.96
C GLU A 198 -17.11 -5.52 -13.79
N ASP A 199 -16.46 -6.66 -14.02
CA ASP A 199 -15.88 -7.50 -12.99
C ASP A 199 -14.36 -7.58 -13.16
N VAL A 200 -13.63 -7.24 -12.10
CA VAL A 200 -12.17 -7.13 -12.14
C VAL A 200 -11.54 -7.99 -11.07
N LEU A 201 -10.38 -8.57 -11.38
CA LEU A 201 -9.55 -9.23 -10.40
C LEU A 201 -8.37 -8.34 -10.05
N VAL A 202 -8.26 -8.00 -8.77
CA VAL A 202 -7.13 -7.27 -8.21
C VAL A 202 -6.13 -8.26 -7.65
N PHE A 203 -4.91 -8.24 -8.19
CA PHE A 203 -3.77 -9.03 -7.77
C PHE A 203 -2.77 -8.12 -7.06
N ASP A 204 -2.76 -8.15 -5.73
CA ASP A 204 -1.91 -7.30 -4.89
C ASP A 204 -0.77 -8.09 -4.25
N LEU A 205 0.44 -7.92 -4.80
CA LEU A 205 1.65 -8.59 -4.32
C LEU A 205 2.61 -7.59 -3.70
N SER A 206 2.44 -7.40 -2.39
CA SER A 206 3.23 -6.50 -1.56
C SER A 206 4.58 -7.11 -1.14
N ILE A 207 5.29 -6.42 -0.25
CA ILE A 207 6.58 -6.87 0.28
C ILE A 207 6.43 -8.07 1.23
N SER A 208 5.31 -8.16 1.97
CA SER A 208 5.12 -9.17 3.01
C SER A 208 3.85 -10.00 2.88
N THR A 209 2.86 -9.54 2.10
CA THR A 209 1.59 -10.25 1.91
C THR A 209 1.17 -10.29 0.45
N PHE A 210 0.35 -11.29 0.14
CA PHE A 210 -0.28 -11.46 -1.15
C PHE A 210 -1.79 -11.53 -0.95
N ASP A 211 -2.51 -10.64 -1.62
CA ASP A 211 -3.94 -10.47 -1.51
C ASP A 211 -4.54 -10.52 -2.94
N VAL A 212 -5.56 -11.36 -3.13
CA VAL A 212 -6.33 -11.43 -4.38
C VAL A 212 -7.77 -11.05 -4.05
N SER A 213 -8.35 -10.13 -4.82
CA SER A 213 -9.74 -9.73 -4.63
C SER A 213 -10.51 -9.71 -5.94
N VAL A 214 -11.73 -10.24 -5.92
CA VAL A 214 -12.70 -10.04 -7.01
C VAL A 214 -13.53 -8.81 -6.66
N VAL A 215 -13.55 -7.82 -7.54
CA VAL A 215 -14.25 -6.55 -7.36
C VAL A 215 -15.27 -6.41 -8.48
N LYS A 216 -16.52 -6.18 -8.09
CA LYS A 216 -17.65 -6.01 -9.00
C LYS A 216 -18.03 -4.55 -9.11
N ASN A 217 -18.15 -4.06 -10.33
CA ASN A 217 -18.70 -2.74 -10.62
C ASN A 217 -20.22 -2.84 -10.71
N ASN A 218 -20.93 -2.05 -9.90
CA ASN A 218 -22.37 -1.86 -10.01
C ASN A 218 -22.64 -0.41 -10.42
N ASN A 219 -22.66 -0.14 -11.73
CA ASN A 219 -22.94 1.19 -12.30
C ASN A 219 -22.05 2.31 -11.73
N GLY A 220 -20.74 2.05 -11.62
CA GLY A 220 -19.75 2.97 -11.07
C GLY A 220 -19.38 2.70 -9.60
N ALA A 221 -20.14 1.86 -8.89
CA ALA A 221 -19.81 1.49 -7.52
C ALA A 221 -19.03 0.17 -7.48
N PHE A 222 -17.70 0.28 -7.32
CA PHE A 222 -16.81 -0.88 -7.14
C PHE A 222 -16.93 -1.45 -5.73
N LYS A 223 -17.31 -2.73 -5.64
CA LYS A 223 -17.48 -3.45 -4.37
C LYS A 223 -16.69 -4.74 -4.37
N VAL A 224 -15.95 -4.99 -3.29
CA VAL A 224 -15.23 -6.25 -3.10
C VAL A 224 -16.23 -7.37 -2.83
N MET A 225 -16.16 -8.45 -3.61
CA MET A 225 -17.01 -9.63 -3.47
C MET A 225 -16.38 -10.65 -2.54
N THR A 226 -15.09 -10.93 -2.76
CA THR A 226 -14.29 -11.83 -1.94
C THR A 226 -12.82 -11.43 -2.00
N THR A 227 -12.08 -11.81 -0.97
CA THR A 227 -10.64 -11.64 -0.88
C THR A 227 -10.02 -12.92 -0.35
N ALA A 228 -9.11 -13.51 -1.12
CA ALA A 228 -8.24 -14.57 -0.66
C ALA A 228 -6.87 -13.97 -0.30
N ARG A 229 -6.29 -14.42 0.82
CA ARG A 229 -5.07 -13.82 1.37
C ARG A 229 -4.05 -14.84 1.82
N ASP A 230 -2.80 -14.51 1.55
CA ASP A 230 -1.63 -15.13 2.14
C ASP A 230 -0.78 -14.09 2.92
N THR A 231 -0.69 -14.26 4.23
CA THR A 231 0.01 -13.33 5.12
C THR A 231 1.51 -13.60 5.22
N HIS A 232 2.00 -14.66 4.56
CA HIS A 232 3.38 -15.13 4.59
C HIS A 232 3.89 -15.43 3.17
N LEU A 233 3.47 -14.60 2.22
CA LEU A 233 3.89 -14.66 0.83
C LEU A 233 3.99 -13.23 0.29
N GLY A 234 5.20 -12.78 -0.02
CA GLY A 234 5.42 -11.48 -0.64
C GLY A 234 6.84 -11.33 -1.17
N GLY A 235 7.20 -10.10 -1.51
CA GLY A 235 8.53 -9.76 -2.04
C GLY A 235 9.71 -10.28 -1.21
N LYS A 236 9.59 -10.27 0.13
CA LYS A 236 10.63 -10.75 1.06
C LYS A 236 10.89 -12.24 0.94
N ASP A 237 9.90 -13.04 0.55
CA ASP A 237 10.06 -14.48 0.39
C ASP A 237 10.88 -14.79 -0.87
N PHE A 238 10.68 -14.03 -1.96
CA PHE A 238 11.54 -14.10 -3.13
C PHE A 238 12.98 -13.67 -2.84
N ASP A 239 13.14 -12.61 -2.03
CA ASP A 239 14.46 -12.16 -1.57
C ASP A 239 15.13 -13.23 -0.70
N ASN A 240 14.37 -13.96 0.12
CA ASN A 240 14.86 -15.07 0.94
C ASN A 240 15.33 -16.25 0.08
N ARG A 241 14.63 -16.58 -1.02
CA ARG A 241 15.07 -17.63 -1.95
C ARG A 241 16.41 -17.28 -2.58
N LEU A 242 16.56 -16.04 -3.05
CA LEU A 242 17.84 -15.53 -3.55
C LEU A 242 18.94 -15.56 -2.49
N LEU A 243 18.64 -15.10 -1.27
CA LEU A 243 19.59 -15.13 -0.16
C LEU A 243 20.07 -16.56 0.10
N ASN A 244 19.16 -17.53 0.22
CA ASN A 244 19.51 -18.92 0.48
C ASN A 244 20.32 -19.55 -0.67
N TYR A 245 19.96 -19.23 -1.92
CA TYR A 245 20.72 -19.63 -3.10
C TYR A 245 22.19 -19.18 -3.01
N PHE A 246 22.42 -17.89 -2.71
CA PHE A 246 23.78 -17.36 -2.59
C PHE A 246 24.51 -17.82 -1.33
N LEU A 247 23.82 -18.06 -0.21
CA LEU A 247 24.43 -18.65 0.97
C LEU A 247 24.99 -20.05 0.68
N GLN A 248 24.24 -20.88 -0.05
CA GLN A 248 24.72 -22.18 -0.50
C GLN A 248 25.90 -22.06 -1.47
N GLN A 249 25.88 -21.06 -2.36
CA GLN A 249 27.00 -20.79 -3.26
C GLN A 249 28.27 -20.38 -2.51
N ILE A 250 28.18 -19.42 -1.58
CA ILE A 250 29.31 -18.98 -0.74
C ILE A 250 29.90 -20.15 0.04
N LYS A 251 29.03 -21.01 0.59
CA LYS A 251 29.45 -22.21 1.32
C LYS A 251 30.21 -23.19 0.43
N ARG A 252 29.82 -23.33 -0.84
CA ARG A 252 30.49 -24.20 -1.82
C ARG A 252 31.81 -23.61 -2.31
N GLU A 253 31.83 -22.34 -2.69
CA GLU A 253 32.98 -21.69 -3.35
C GLU A 253 34.06 -21.24 -2.36
N HIS A 254 33.64 -20.63 -1.24
CA HIS A 254 34.57 -20.07 -0.25
C HIS A 254 34.74 -20.96 0.99
N LYS A 255 33.99 -22.07 1.10
CA LYS A 255 34.00 -22.96 2.28
C LYS A 255 33.72 -22.23 3.60
N LYS A 256 32.93 -21.16 3.54
CA LYS A 256 32.54 -20.32 4.70
C LYS A 256 31.03 -20.32 4.87
N ASP A 257 30.57 -20.39 6.11
CA ASP A 257 29.15 -20.28 6.46
C ASP A 257 28.89 -18.94 7.14
N ILE A 258 28.24 -18.02 6.43
CA ILE A 258 27.95 -16.67 6.93
C ILE A 258 26.58 -16.56 7.60
N SER A 259 25.85 -17.67 7.73
CA SER A 259 24.48 -17.71 8.27
C SER A 259 24.38 -17.17 9.70
N ASN A 260 25.48 -17.25 10.46
CA ASN A 260 25.57 -16.76 11.83
C ASN A 260 26.08 -15.31 11.95
N ASN A 261 26.26 -14.58 10.83
CA ASN A 261 26.67 -13.18 10.84
C ASN A 261 25.50 -12.27 10.39
N PRO A 262 24.75 -11.67 11.33
CA PRO A 262 23.58 -10.84 11.01
C PRO A 262 23.90 -9.66 10.08
N ARG A 263 25.10 -9.06 10.22
CA ARG A 263 25.53 -7.94 9.38
C ARG A 263 25.75 -8.39 7.94
N SER A 264 26.44 -9.51 7.72
CA SER A 264 26.66 -10.07 6.39
C SER A 264 25.34 -10.49 5.73
N ILE A 265 24.48 -11.19 6.47
CA ILE A 265 23.16 -11.62 5.99
C ILE A 265 22.30 -10.43 5.53
N ARG A 266 22.28 -9.36 6.33
CA ARG A 266 21.54 -8.16 5.97
C ARG A 266 22.07 -7.51 4.68
N ARG A 267 23.40 -7.37 4.56
CA ARG A 267 24.02 -6.77 3.38
C ARG A 267 23.76 -7.59 2.12
N LEU A 268 23.86 -8.92 2.21
CA LEU A 268 23.55 -9.83 1.11
C LEU A 268 22.07 -9.75 0.74
N ARG A 269 21.15 -9.77 1.71
CA ARG A 269 19.71 -9.61 1.49
C ARG A 269 19.37 -8.32 0.74
N SER A 270 19.96 -7.19 1.12
CA SER A 270 19.77 -5.93 0.39
C SER A 270 20.29 -5.99 -1.04
N ALA A 271 21.35 -6.77 -1.31
CA ALA A 271 21.83 -7.00 -2.67
C ALA A 271 20.90 -7.93 -3.46
N CYS A 272 20.33 -8.96 -2.82
CA CYS A 272 19.30 -9.84 -3.40
C CYS A 272 18.04 -9.06 -3.81
N GLU A 273 17.56 -8.16 -2.95
CA GLU A 273 16.40 -7.31 -3.27
C GLU A 273 16.66 -6.42 -4.50
N ARG A 274 17.86 -5.84 -4.61
CA ARG A 274 18.26 -5.07 -5.80
C ARG A 274 18.31 -5.97 -7.04
N ALA A 275 18.90 -7.16 -6.94
CA ALA A 275 18.97 -8.09 -8.05
C ALA A 275 17.57 -8.52 -8.53
N LYS A 276 16.64 -8.84 -7.61
CA LYS A 276 15.24 -9.13 -7.95
C LYS A 276 14.59 -8.00 -8.75
N LYS A 277 14.77 -6.75 -8.30
CA LYS A 277 14.26 -5.56 -9.03
C LYS A 277 14.85 -5.48 -10.43
N THR A 278 16.17 -5.66 -10.57
CA THR A 278 16.84 -5.67 -11.88
C THR A 278 16.33 -6.80 -12.79
N LEU A 279 16.15 -8.01 -12.27
CA LEU A 279 15.66 -9.18 -13.01
C LEU A 279 14.23 -9.04 -13.54
N SER A 280 13.46 -8.10 -12.98
CA SER A 280 12.13 -7.78 -13.52
C SER A 280 12.21 -7.14 -14.92
N PHE A 281 13.37 -6.58 -15.29
CA PHE A 281 13.59 -5.90 -16.57
C PHE A 281 14.74 -6.50 -17.39
N ALA A 282 15.80 -6.99 -16.74
CA ALA A 282 16.96 -7.63 -17.37
C ALA A 282 16.92 -9.16 -17.29
N VAL A 283 17.54 -9.84 -18.25
CA VAL A 283 17.62 -11.31 -18.29
C VAL A 283 18.64 -11.89 -17.30
N SER A 284 19.55 -11.06 -16.80
CA SER A 284 20.56 -11.42 -15.79
C SER A 284 21.05 -10.17 -15.05
N THR A 285 21.73 -10.38 -13.92
CA THR A 285 22.39 -9.33 -13.14
C THR A 285 23.46 -9.93 -12.24
N THR A 286 24.44 -9.11 -11.86
CA THR A 286 25.44 -9.49 -10.85
C THR A 286 25.01 -9.01 -9.47
N VAL A 287 25.16 -9.87 -8.46
CA VAL A 287 25.06 -9.55 -7.04
C VAL A 287 26.45 -9.31 -6.50
N GLU A 288 26.72 -8.08 -6.07
CA GLU A 288 28.04 -7.69 -5.56
C GLU A 288 27.93 -7.08 -4.15
N VAL A 289 28.78 -7.56 -3.24
CA VAL A 289 28.93 -7.02 -1.89
C VAL A 289 30.41 -7.04 -1.49
N ALA A 290 31.02 -5.85 -1.44
CA ALA A 290 32.39 -5.68 -0.98
C ALA A 290 32.55 -6.06 0.51
N SER A 291 33.62 -6.76 0.87
CA SER A 291 33.96 -7.18 2.23
C SER A 291 32.75 -7.80 2.94
N LEU A 292 32.08 -8.75 2.29
CA LEU A 292 30.87 -9.38 2.81
C LEU A 292 31.15 -10.10 4.13
N TYR A 293 32.26 -10.83 4.22
CA TYR A 293 32.63 -11.63 5.38
C TYR A 293 34.16 -11.82 5.47
N GLU A 294 34.77 -11.57 6.63
CA GLU A 294 36.23 -11.73 6.85
C GLU A 294 37.12 -11.03 5.79
N GLY A 295 36.69 -9.88 5.28
CA GLY A 295 37.43 -9.16 4.24
C GLY A 295 37.22 -9.67 2.81
N ILE A 296 36.46 -10.76 2.62
CA ILE A 296 36.18 -11.36 1.32
C ILE A 296 35.04 -10.62 0.62
N ASP A 297 35.29 -10.18 -0.61
CA ASP A 297 34.27 -9.66 -1.51
C ASP A 297 33.42 -10.81 -2.06
N PHE A 298 32.12 -10.58 -2.23
CA PHE A 298 31.22 -11.49 -2.92
C PHE A 298 30.77 -10.89 -4.24
N SER A 299 30.91 -11.64 -5.34
CA SER A 299 30.36 -11.31 -6.66
C SER A 299 29.88 -12.58 -7.33
N SER A 300 28.60 -12.63 -7.73
CA SER A 300 28.04 -13.73 -8.50
C SER A 300 26.95 -13.26 -9.46
N ASN A 301 26.94 -13.83 -10.65
CA ASN A 301 25.87 -13.63 -11.63
C ASN A 301 24.64 -14.49 -11.31
N ILE A 302 23.46 -14.01 -11.66
CA ILE A 302 22.21 -14.77 -11.64
C ILE A 302 21.33 -14.39 -12.83
N THR A 303 20.72 -15.39 -13.46
CA THR A 303 19.77 -15.19 -14.57
C THR A 303 18.33 -15.13 -14.06
N ARG A 304 17.44 -14.56 -14.89
CA ARG A 304 16.00 -14.56 -14.63
C ARG A 304 15.44 -15.98 -14.56
N ASP A 305 15.94 -16.90 -15.37
CA ASP A 305 15.50 -18.29 -15.37
C ASP A 305 15.85 -19.01 -14.06
N GLN A 306 17.08 -18.81 -13.56
CA GLN A 306 17.48 -19.33 -12.24
C GLN A 306 16.64 -18.71 -11.11
N PHE A 307 16.36 -17.41 -11.17
CA PHE A 307 15.45 -16.76 -10.22
C PHE A 307 14.04 -17.35 -10.29
N ASN A 308 13.53 -17.64 -11.49
CA ASN A 308 12.22 -18.25 -11.66
C ASN A 308 12.19 -19.67 -11.09
N GLU A 309 13.21 -20.47 -11.37
CA GLU A 309 13.33 -21.86 -10.88
C GLU A 309 13.28 -21.92 -9.36
N ILE A 310 14.08 -21.11 -8.66
CA ILE A 310 14.13 -21.12 -7.19
C ILE A 310 12.87 -20.54 -6.51
N ASN A 311 11.94 -19.95 -7.28
CA ASN A 311 10.71 -19.34 -6.78
C ASN A 311 9.43 -19.96 -7.37
N MET A 312 9.54 -21.00 -8.21
CA MET A 312 8.40 -21.50 -8.98
C MET A 312 7.24 -21.93 -8.08
N ASP A 313 7.52 -22.63 -6.98
CA ASP A 313 6.51 -23.06 -6.01
C ASP A 313 5.80 -21.88 -5.33
N LEU A 314 6.49 -20.75 -5.13
CA LEU A 314 5.86 -19.53 -4.60
C LEU A 314 4.96 -18.87 -5.65
N PHE A 315 5.34 -18.89 -6.93
CA PHE A 315 4.50 -18.37 -8.01
C PHE A 315 3.26 -19.25 -8.25
N GLU A 316 3.40 -20.57 -8.18
CA GLU A 316 2.29 -21.52 -8.22
C GLU A 316 1.34 -21.31 -7.04
N ARG A 317 1.87 -21.06 -5.84
CA ARG A 317 1.07 -20.69 -4.66
C ARG A 317 0.28 -19.41 -4.88
N CYS A 318 0.84 -18.41 -5.57
CA CYS A 318 0.08 -17.23 -5.98
C CYS A 318 -1.12 -17.60 -6.87
N MET A 319 -0.90 -18.43 -7.90
CA MET A 319 -1.98 -18.85 -8.80
C MET A 319 -3.04 -19.70 -8.10
N GLY A 320 -2.63 -20.58 -7.17
CA GLY A 320 -3.57 -21.34 -6.34
C GLY A 320 -4.51 -20.45 -5.53
N LEU A 321 -3.99 -19.34 -4.99
CA LEU A 321 -4.82 -18.37 -4.26
C LEU A 321 -5.77 -17.60 -5.20
N VAL A 322 -5.36 -17.33 -6.43
CA VAL A 322 -6.23 -16.73 -7.47
C VAL A 322 -7.40 -17.66 -7.79
N THR A 323 -7.13 -18.94 -8.05
CA THR A 323 -8.17 -19.96 -8.30
C THR A 323 -9.13 -20.05 -7.12
N LYS A 324 -8.61 -20.13 -5.89
CA LYS A 324 -9.44 -20.14 -4.68
C LYS A 324 -10.32 -18.89 -4.57
N CYS A 325 -9.78 -17.71 -4.86
CA CYS A 325 -10.53 -16.46 -4.82
C CYS A 325 -11.71 -16.48 -5.82
N LEU A 326 -11.51 -17.03 -7.01
CA LEU A 326 -12.57 -17.19 -8.01
C LEU A 326 -13.63 -18.22 -7.58
N GLU A 327 -13.21 -19.33 -6.98
CA GLU A 327 -14.11 -20.35 -6.43
C GLU A 327 -15.00 -19.76 -5.32
N ASP A 328 -14.41 -19.02 -4.38
CA ASP A 328 -15.13 -18.34 -3.30
C ASP A 328 -16.10 -17.29 -3.85
N ALA A 329 -15.75 -16.62 -4.96
CA ALA A 329 -16.62 -15.70 -5.69
C ALA A 329 -17.72 -16.40 -6.52
N ARG A 330 -17.58 -17.72 -6.74
CA ARG A 330 -18.37 -18.51 -7.71
C ARG A 330 -18.27 -17.94 -9.13
N MET A 331 -17.08 -17.50 -9.52
CA MET A 331 -16.81 -16.93 -10.83
C MET A 331 -15.80 -17.76 -11.62
N LYS A 332 -15.90 -17.72 -12.95
CA LYS A 332 -14.91 -18.31 -13.85
C LYS A 332 -13.92 -17.23 -14.30
N THR A 333 -12.74 -17.64 -14.75
CA THR A 333 -11.75 -16.71 -15.34
C THR A 333 -12.32 -15.91 -16.50
N THR A 334 -13.20 -16.51 -17.32
CA THR A 334 -13.91 -15.87 -18.44
C THR A 334 -14.90 -14.78 -18.03
N CYS A 335 -15.25 -14.69 -16.74
CA CYS A 335 -16.14 -13.65 -16.22
C CYS A 335 -15.37 -12.42 -15.69
N ILE A 336 -14.04 -12.43 -15.78
CA ILE A 336 -13.20 -11.30 -15.37
C ILE A 336 -12.80 -10.51 -16.60
N ASP A 337 -13.22 -9.25 -16.66
CA ASP A 337 -12.98 -8.36 -17.81
C ASP A 337 -11.55 -7.86 -17.84
N LYS A 338 -10.97 -7.61 -16.65
CA LYS A 338 -9.67 -6.97 -16.49
C LYS A 338 -8.93 -7.47 -15.26
N LEU A 339 -7.61 -7.49 -15.38
CA LEU A 339 -6.68 -7.84 -14.33
C LEU A 339 -5.93 -6.61 -13.85
N VAL A 340 -6.15 -6.22 -12.60
CA VAL A 340 -5.53 -5.05 -11.96
C VAL A 340 -4.36 -5.50 -11.10
N LEU A 341 -3.16 -5.04 -11.42
CA LEU A 341 -1.96 -5.34 -10.64
C LEU A 341 -1.70 -4.24 -9.59
N VAL A 342 -1.38 -4.64 -8.37
CA VAL A 342 -1.02 -3.74 -7.27
C VAL A 342 0.29 -4.23 -6.62
N GLY A 343 1.20 -3.30 -6.32
CA GLY A 343 2.47 -3.59 -5.67
C GLY A 343 3.59 -4.00 -6.63
N SER A 344 4.81 -3.54 -6.36
CA SER A 344 5.95 -3.68 -7.28
C SER A 344 6.37 -5.11 -7.60
N ASN A 345 6.10 -6.08 -6.72
CA ASN A 345 6.51 -7.46 -6.97
C ASN A 345 5.66 -8.13 -8.07
N THR A 346 4.52 -7.55 -8.43
CA THR A 346 3.75 -7.95 -9.63
C THR A 346 4.49 -7.66 -10.94
N GLN A 347 5.60 -6.90 -10.93
CA GLN A 347 6.45 -6.66 -12.10
C GLN A 347 7.30 -7.88 -12.47
N ILE A 348 7.35 -8.92 -11.64
CA ILE A 348 8.06 -10.16 -11.95
C ILE A 348 7.43 -10.79 -13.21
N PRO A 349 8.20 -10.95 -14.31
CA PRO A 349 7.63 -11.39 -15.59
C PRO A 349 6.97 -12.77 -15.52
N MET A 350 7.52 -13.69 -14.72
CA MET A 350 6.94 -15.03 -14.56
C MET A 350 5.56 -14.99 -13.91
N VAL A 351 5.35 -14.12 -12.90
CA VAL A 351 4.05 -13.94 -12.25
C VAL A 351 3.00 -13.42 -13.24
N GLN A 352 3.35 -12.41 -14.04
CA GLN A 352 2.44 -11.89 -15.07
C GLN A 352 2.13 -12.92 -16.16
N LYS A 353 3.15 -13.69 -16.58
CA LYS A 353 3.00 -14.76 -17.57
C LYS A 353 2.02 -15.82 -17.07
N MET A 354 2.21 -16.34 -15.86
CA MET A 354 1.33 -17.35 -15.27
C MET A 354 -0.10 -16.81 -15.08
N LEU A 355 -0.23 -15.54 -14.70
CA LEU A 355 -1.54 -14.90 -14.60
C LEU A 355 -2.22 -14.77 -15.97
N GLN A 356 -1.49 -14.40 -17.02
CA GLN A 356 -2.04 -14.37 -18.39
C GLN A 356 -2.37 -15.78 -18.92
N GLU A 357 -1.58 -16.79 -18.60
CA GLU A 357 -1.89 -18.19 -18.96
C GLU A 357 -3.20 -18.66 -18.32
N LEU A 358 -3.48 -18.24 -17.09
CA LEU A 358 -4.72 -18.58 -16.37
C LEU A 358 -5.96 -17.86 -16.92
N PHE A 359 -5.82 -16.62 -17.39
CA PHE A 359 -6.95 -15.80 -17.88
C PHE A 359 -7.03 -15.64 -19.40
N HIS A 360 -6.11 -16.27 -20.13
CA HIS A 360 -6.02 -16.23 -21.59
C HIS A 360 -5.99 -14.80 -22.15
N GLU A 361 -7.10 -14.34 -22.75
CA GLU A 361 -7.19 -13.06 -23.46
C GLU A 361 -7.47 -11.87 -22.54
N THR A 362 -7.73 -12.09 -21.24
CA THR A 362 -8.01 -10.99 -20.31
C THR A 362 -6.80 -10.05 -20.19
N GLU A 363 -7.04 -8.77 -20.41
CA GLU A 363 -5.99 -7.75 -20.41
C GLU A 363 -5.47 -7.47 -18.99
N LEU A 364 -4.13 -7.45 -18.84
CA LEU A 364 -3.45 -6.85 -17.70
C LEU A 364 -3.48 -5.32 -17.83
N CYS A 365 -4.12 -4.63 -16.89
CA CYS A 365 -4.22 -3.18 -16.88
C CYS A 365 -2.85 -2.49 -16.73
N LYS A 366 -2.52 -1.56 -17.64
CA LYS A 366 -1.20 -0.91 -17.72
C LYS A 366 -1.25 0.62 -17.63
N GLY A 367 -0.08 1.21 -17.37
CA GLY A 367 0.15 2.66 -17.47
C GLY A 367 -0.26 3.48 -16.24
N ILE A 368 -0.57 2.85 -15.11
CA ILE A 368 -0.58 3.50 -13.79
C ILE A 368 0.54 2.86 -12.98
N ASN A 369 1.24 3.66 -12.16
CA ASN A 369 2.29 3.12 -11.30
C ASN A 369 1.68 2.20 -10.24
N LEU A 370 2.15 0.96 -10.19
CA LEU A 370 1.60 -0.12 -9.37
C LEU A 370 1.73 0.11 -7.85
N ASN A 371 2.66 0.97 -7.42
CA ASN A 371 2.85 1.32 -6.01
C ASN A 371 1.95 2.47 -5.55
N SER A 372 1.40 3.25 -6.48
CA SER A 372 0.54 4.40 -6.18
C SER A 372 -0.88 4.25 -6.70
N VAL A 373 -1.21 3.15 -7.38
CA VAL A 373 -2.52 2.91 -8.00
C VAL A 373 -3.67 3.00 -6.99
N VAL A 374 -3.46 2.53 -5.76
CA VAL A 374 -4.46 2.61 -4.70
C VAL A 374 -4.71 4.06 -4.27
N ALA A 375 -3.66 4.86 -4.07
CA ALA A 375 -3.79 6.29 -3.77
C ALA A 375 -4.40 7.07 -4.93
N TYR A 376 -4.08 6.68 -6.16
CA TYR A 376 -4.64 7.26 -7.38
C TYR A 376 -6.16 7.10 -7.41
N GLY A 377 -6.65 5.88 -7.19
CA GLY A 377 -8.09 5.62 -7.13
C GLY A 377 -8.78 6.29 -5.97
N ALA A 378 -8.15 6.34 -4.79
CA ALA A 378 -8.68 7.11 -3.66
C ALA A 378 -8.77 8.61 -3.98
N ALA A 379 -7.84 9.17 -4.74
CA ALA A 379 -7.87 10.57 -5.16
C ALA A 379 -9.02 10.82 -6.14
N LEU A 380 -9.26 9.92 -7.11
CA LEU A 380 -10.44 9.97 -7.96
C LEU A 380 -11.75 9.91 -7.16
N GLN A 381 -11.83 8.99 -6.20
CA GLN A 381 -12.99 8.87 -5.34
C GLN A 381 -13.24 10.16 -4.52
N SER A 382 -12.16 10.80 -4.07
CA SER A 382 -12.26 12.06 -3.32
C SER A 382 -12.87 13.19 -4.15
N VAL A 383 -12.55 13.26 -5.45
CA VAL A 383 -13.15 14.17 -6.42
C VAL A 383 -14.64 13.87 -6.56
N MET A 384 -14.99 12.62 -6.86
CA MET A 384 -16.39 12.21 -7.05
C MET A 384 -17.25 12.58 -5.84
N LEU A 385 -16.75 12.38 -4.61
CA LEU A 385 -17.46 12.74 -3.39
C LEU A 385 -17.57 14.26 -3.18
N ASN A 386 -16.50 15.00 -3.44
CA ASN A 386 -16.51 16.46 -3.30
C ASN A 386 -17.50 17.12 -4.27
N TYR A 387 -17.55 16.64 -5.52
CA TYR A 387 -18.47 17.17 -6.53
C TYR A 387 -19.91 16.62 -6.41
N CYS A 388 -20.14 15.57 -5.63
CA CYS A 388 -21.47 15.00 -5.35
C CYS A 388 -22.08 15.45 -4.00
N THR A 389 -21.48 16.42 -3.29
CA THR A 389 -22.10 16.97 -2.07
C THR A 389 -23.42 17.72 -2.40
N PRO A 390 -24.48 17.57 -1.57
CA PRO A 390 -25.82 18.07 -1.90
C PRO A 390 -25.88 19.61 -1.97
N PRO A 391 -26.88 20.18 -2.66
CA PRO A 391 -26.97 21.62 -2.90
C PRO A 391 -26.95 22.41 -1.59
N ILE A 392 -26.15 23.48 -1.56
CA ILE A 392 -26.18 24.46 -0.47
C ILE A 392 -27.59 25.10 -0.46
N VAL A 393 -28.39 24.78 0.55
CA VAL A 393 -29.66 25.48 0.81
C VAL A 393 -29.33 26.77 1.54
N THR A 394 -29.43 27.91 0.84
CA THR A 394 -29.38 29.23 1.48
C THR A 394 -30.81 29.75 1.66
N LEU A 395 -31.16 30.11 2.90
CA LEU A 395 -32.39 30.82 3.21
C LEU A 395 -32.16 32.33 3.03
N ARG A 396 -32.83 32.93 2.04
CA ARG A 396 -33.04 34.38 1.96
C ARG A 396 -34.55 34.64 1.82
N GLY A 397 -35.18 35.05 2.92
CA GLY A 397 -36.63 35.28 2.99
C GLY A 397 -37.47 33.99 2.96
N ASN A 398 -38.78 34.13 2.75
CA ASN A 398 -39.78 33.04 2.78
C ASN A 398 -39.80 32.15 1.52
N SER A 399 -38.68 32.03 0.79
CA SER A 399 -38.62 31.25 -0.44
C SER A 399 -37.42 30.30 -0.44
N LEU A 400 -37.71 29.00 -0.47
CA LEU A 400 -36.74 27.94 -0.70
C LEU A 400 -36.26 28.01 -2.16
N ARG A 401 -34.98 28.32 -2.38
CA ARG A 401 -34.33 28.11 -3.68
C ARG A 401 -33.34 26.96 -3.55
N ILE A 402 -33.60 25.87 -4.25
CA ILE A 402 -32.65 24.77 -4.43
C ILE A 402 -31.70 25.19 -5.56
N LEU A 403 -30.47 25.58 -5.23
CA LEU A 403 -29.41 25.71 -6.23
C LEU A 403 -28.91 24.31 -6.58
N GLN A 404 -29.60 23.62 -7.47
CA GLN A 404 -29.18 22.34 -7.99
C GLN A 404 -27.93 22.55 -8.86
N VAL A 405 -26.74 22.46 -8.28
CA VAL A 405 -25.53 22.28 -9.09
C VAL A 405 -25.59 20.85 -9.59
N LYS A 406 -26.23 20.65 -10.75
CA LYS A 406 -26.05 19.43 -11.54
C LYS A 406 -24.60 19.42 -11.99
N VAL A 407 -23.70 18.93 -11.16
CA VAL A 407 -22.41 18.47 -11.67
C VAL A 407 -22.72 17.16 -12.36
N ASN A 408 -22.79 17.20 -13.68
CA ASN A 408 -22.97 16.00 -14.47
C ASN A 408 -21.70 15.18 -14.29
N VAL A 409 -21.78 14.10 -13.49
CA VAL A 409 -20.67 13.13 -13.35
C VAL A 409 -20.21 12.69 -14.74
N HIS A 410 -21.10 12.69 -15.72
CA HIS A 410 -20.79 12.45 -17.12
C HIS A 410 -19.86 13.51 -17.75
N GLU A 411 -19.97 14.82 -17.47
CA GLU A 411 -19.05 15.85 -17.98
C GLU A 411 -17.70 15.83 -17.25
N ILE A 412 -17.71 15.56 -15.93
CA ILE A 412 -16.48 15.35 -15.17
C ILE A 412 -15.74 14.16 -15.75
N LEU A 413 -16.42 13.02 -15.95
CA LEU A 413 -15.85 11.78 -16.49
C LEU A 413 -15.51 11.86 -18.00
N HIS A 414 -16.24 12.63 -18.81
CA HIS A 414 -15.93 12.83 -20.23
C HIS A 414 -14.65 13.67 -20.45
N ASN A 415 -14.25 14.47 -19.45
CA ASN A 415 -12.92 15.09 -19.42
C ASN A 415 -11.79 14.10 -19.04
N PHE A 416 -12.09 12.88 -18.57
CA PHE A 416 -11.09 11.82 -18.33
C PHE A 416 -10.78 11.00 -19.60
N THR A 417 -11.71 10.96 -20.57
CA THR A 417 -11.58 10.14 -21.78
C THR A 417 -11.09 10.92 -23.01
N ILE A 418 -11.04 12.26 -22.94
CA ILE A 418 -10.55 13.11 -24.03
C ILE A 418 -9.34 13.92 -23.54
N ASN A 419 -8.16 13.29 -23.58
CA ASN A 419 -6.86 13.92 -23.84
C ASN A 419 -5.80 12.85 -24.11
#